data_AF-A0A7C6GA20-F1
#
_entry.id   AF-A0A7C6GA20-F1
#
_cell.length_a   1.000
_cell.length_b   1.000
_cell.length_c   1.000
_cell.angle_alpha   90.00
_cell.angle_beta   90.00
_cell.angle_gamma   90.00
#
_symmetry.space_group_name_H-M   'P 1'
#
loop_
_entity.id
_entity.type
_entity.pdbx_description
1 polymer ?
#
loop_
_entity_poly.entity_id
_entity_poly.type
_entity_poly.pdbx_seq_one_letter_code
_entity_poly.pdbx_strand_id
1 'polypeptide(L)' 'WESFADLVIDGGTGGIEPSTVVDCSDNEPVIIRQGKGVLNL' A
#
# COMPACT_ATOMS: atom_id res chain seq x y z
N TRP A 1 23.16 -7.64 17.03
CA TRP A 1 21.92 -6.84 17.07
C TRP A 1 21.87 -6.05 15.79
N GLU A 2 21.06 -6.49 14.84
CA GLU A 2 20.80 -5.72 13.61
C GLU A 2 19.87 -4.55 13.97
N SER A 3 20.21 -3.36 13.47
CA SER A 3 19.41 -2.15 13.68
C SER A 3 18.09 -2.27 12.92
N PHE A 4 16.98 -2.36 13.66
CA PHE A 4 15.62 -2.45 13.11
C PHE A 4 15.25 -1.28 12.18
N ALA A 5 15.66 -0.06 12.51
CA ALA A 5 15.48 1.15 11.70
C ALA A 5 16.40 2.27 12.21
N ASP A 6 16.65 3.29 11.38
CA ASP A 6 17.41 4.50 11.77
C ASP A 6 16.59 5.44 12.69
N LEU A 7 15.26 5.46 12.53
CA LEU A 7 14.34 6.27 13.33
C LEU A 7 12.94 5.63 13.32
N VAL A 8 12.22 5.78 14.44
CA VAL A 8 10.82 5.32 14.60
C VAL A 8 9.97 6.50 15.06
N ILE A 9 8.81 6.70 14.43
CA ILE A 9 7.84 7.74 14.79
C ILE A 9 6.64 7.07 15.47
N ASP A 10 6.28 7.52 16.67
CA ASP A 10 5.03 7.12 17.33
C ASP A 10 3.86 7.93 16.76
N GLY A 11 3.12 7.32 15.83
CA GLY A 11 1.94 7.90 15.19
C GLY A 11 0.61 7.32 15.70
N GLY A 12 0.62 6.54 16.78
CA GLY A 12 -0.55 5.75 17.20
C GLY A 12 -0.92 4.62 16.21
N THR A 13 -2.11 4.05 16.37
CA THR A 13 -2.56 2.92 15.54
C THR A 13 -2.97 3.35 14.13
N GLY A 14 -2.22 2.90 13.12
CA GLY A 14 -2.56 3.08 11.71
C GLY A 14 -3.52 2.01 11.16
N GLY A 15 -3.97 2.20 9.91
CA GLY A 15 -4.71 1.17 9.19
C GLY A 15 -3.80 0.02 8.74
N ILE A 16 -4.23 -1.23 8.96
CA ILE A 16 -3.48 -2.43 8.56
C ILE A 16 -3.92 -3.03 7.22
N GLU A 17 -5.03 -2.54 6.66
CA GLU A 17 -5.47 -2.94 5.34
C GLU A 17 -4.53 -2.33 4.28
N PRO A 18 -3.96 -3.14 3.38
CA PRO A 18 -3.03 -2.65 2.39
C PRO A 18 -3.72 -1.73 1.37
N SER A 19 -2.92 -0.89 0.73
CA SER A 19 -3.39 -0.09 -0.40
C SER A 19 -3.73 -0.95 -1.61
N THR A 20 -4.68 -0.47 -2.40
CA THR A 20 -4.91 -0.94 -3.77
C THR A 20 -3.72 -0.60 -4.62
N VAL A 21 -3.27 -1.55 -5.44
CA VAL A 21 -2.19 -1.36 -6.40
C VAL A 21 -2.76 -1.52 -7.80
N VAL A 22 -2.59 -0.48 -8.60
CA VAL A 22 -3.00 -0.44 -10.00
C VAL A 22 -1.74 -0.32 -10.84
N ASP A 23 -1.59 -1.24 -11.78
CA ASP A 23 -0.57 -1.15 -12.81
C ASP A 23 -1.09 -0.25 -13.93
N CYS A 24 -0.33 0.80 -14.24
CA CYS A 24 -0.63 1.78 -15.27
C CYS A 24 0.51 1.86 -16.30
N SER A 25 1.35 0.82 -16.44
CA SER A 25 2.45 0.83 -17.40
C SER A 25 2.02 0.66 -18.86
N ASP A 26 0.86 0.03 -19.08
CA ASP A 26 0.26 -0.19 -20.40
C ASP A 26 -0.94 0.74 -20.65
N ASN A 27 -1.61 0.56 -21.80
CA ASN A 27 -2.73 1.43 -22.21
C ASN A 27 -3.97 1.31 -21.31
N GLU A 28 -4.20 0.15 -20.70
CA GLU A 28 -5.37 -0.09 -19.83
C GLU A 28 -4.91 -0.38 -18.40
N PRO A 29 -5.49 0.29 -17.38
CA PRO A 29 -5.12 0.07 -16.00
C PRO A 29 -5.55 -1.31 -15.51
N VAL A 30 -4.65 -2.00 -14.80
CA VAL A 30 -4.92 -3.34 -14.26
C VAL A 30 -4.81 -3.32 -12.74
N ILE A 31 -5.85 -3.80 -12.05
CA ILE A 31 -5.78 -3.98 -10.59
C ILE A 31 -4.99 -5.26 -10.31
N ILE A 32 -3.74 -5.10 -9.86
CA ILE A 32 -2.90 -6.24 -9.46
C ILE A 32 -3.11 -6.62 -7.98
N ARG A 33 -3.65 -5.69 -7.17
CA ARG A 33 -4.12 -5.97 -5.80
C ARG A 33 -5.26 -5.03 -5.41
N GLN A 34 -6.41 -5.59 -5.06
CA GLN A 34 -7.50 -4.83 -4.43
C GLN A 34 -7.25 -4.68 -2.93
N GLY A 35 -7.20 -3.44 -2.44
CA GLY A 35 -7.06 -3.12 -1.02
C GLY A 35 -8.10 -2.08 -0.58
N LYS A 36 -7.73 -1.24 0.38
CA LYS A 36 -8.63 -0.26 1.02
C LYS A 36 -9.34 0.69 0.03
N GLY A 37 -8.70 1.00 -1.10
CA GLY A 37 -9.29 1.82 -2.15
C GLY A 37 -10.08 0.97 -3.15
N VAL A 38 -11.37 0.77 -2.91
CA VAL A 38 -12.25 -0.03 -3.78
C VAL A 38 -12.45 0.66 -5.14
N LEU A 39 -12.13 -0.04 -6.23
CA LEU A 39 -12.32 0.41 -7.61
C LEU A 39 -13.21 -0.60 -8.34
N ASN A 40 -14.15 -0.09 -9.15
CA ASN A 40 -14.96 -0.89 -10.06
C ASN A 40 -14.57 -0.48 -11.48
N LEU A 41 -13.67 -1.26 -12.10
CA LEU A 41 -13.31 -1.14 -13.51
C LEU A 41 -14.38 -1.78 -14.40
#